data_AF-A0A843GX38-F1
#
_entry.id   AF-A0A843GX38-F1
#
_cell.length_a   1.000
_cell.length_b   1.000
_cell.length_c   1.000
_cell.angle_alpha   90.00
_cell.angle_beta   90.00
_cell.angle_gamma   90.00
#
_symmetry.space_group_name_H-M   'P 1'
#
loop_
_entity.id
_entity.type
_entity.pdbx_description
1 polymer ?
#
loop_
_entity_poly.entity_id
_entity_poly.type
_entity_poly.pdbx_seq_one_letter_code
_entity_poly.pdbx_strand_id
1 'polypeptide(L)'
;MAAEEKEVRIKPSTDDRYGNLDKELIELLKSYEYSYFREDEPIPFCGLLIYPVKVKHYEELASCVSCFTLNKNEDPKGIALSHLDYLIGKTQIEENNEGRIWSYKLQRLFELIFRIDNGIKCEECGHVTKYSDKEYADYNKKIAELFTKLKEDPKSVDVNSIDESVLKFHCPKCGSEKTHNMIKIMKDDSGKNVIVIDNKTITRKDYANLRQIVLFQNYYDYADESNIDADVKRDHDEKLRIQQMKNDVHATIEKKVVCLSITTNYKIDEIYDMSIRRFTMALSTVDDLINYKIMKQAVSSGFVSLPKGKSIEHWIYKPIKDIYGDSYQDTEDVKQSIENANG
;
A
#
# COMPACT_ATOMS: atom_id res chain seq x y z
N MET A 1 -16.61 42.60 33.20
CA MET A 1 -15.91 41.46 33.82
C MET A 1 -15.22 40.71 32.72
N ALA A 2 -13.88 40.81 32.68
CA ALA A 2 -13.04 40.21 31.64
C ALA A 2 -13.13 38.68 31.72
N ALA A 3 -13.41 38.02 30.59
CA ALA A 3 -13.31 36.58 30.47
C ALA A 3 -11.83 36.23 30.24
N GLU A 4 -11.22 35.56 31.21
CA GLU A 4 -9.89 34.97 31.06
C GLU A 4 -9.95 33.85 30.01
N GLU A 5 -9.34 34.09 28.85
CA GLU A 5 -8.97 33.04 27.91
C GLU A 5 -7.92 32.15 28.59
N LYS A 6 -8.35 31.01 29.12
CA LYS A 6 -7.42 29.95 29.51
C LYS A 6 -6.83 29.37 28.22
N GLU A 7 -5.58 29.72 27.94
CA GLU A 7 -4.72 29.01 27.00
C GLU A 7 -4.73 27.52 27.37
N VAL A 8 -5.44 26.72 26.56
CA VAL A 8 -5.34 25.27 26.60
C VAL A 8 -3.95 24.94 26.06
N ARG A 9 -3.00 24.67 26.97
CA ARG A 9 -1.74 24.03 26.61
C ARG A 9 -2.06 22.64 26.07
N ILE A 10 -2.17 22.53 24.75
CA ILE A 10 -2.21 21.28 24.02
C ILE A 10 -0.87 20.59 24.32
N LYS A 11 -0.89 19.54 25.16
CA LYS A 11 0.25 18.62 25.23
C LYS A 11 0.46 18.07 23.81
N PRO A 12 1.69 18.05 23.28
CA PRO A 12 1.93 17.43 21.98
C PRO A 12 1.54 15.95 22.12
N SER A 13 0.45 15.55 21.46
CA SER A 13 0.13 14.13 21.36
C SER A 13 1.26 13.50 20.59
N THR A 14 1.90 12.49 21.18
CA THR A 14 2.75 11.58 20.43
C THR A 14 1.90 11.02 19.30
N ASP A 15 2.24 11.36 18.07
CA ASP A 15 1.60 10.83 16.87
C ASP A 15 1.86 9.31 16.85
N ASP A 16 0.94 8.55 17.43
CA ASP A 16 1.07 7.11 17.73
C ASP A 16 1.01 6.24 16.46
N ARG A 17 0.69 6.85 15.32
CA ARG A 17 0.62 6.15 14.03
C ARG A 17 1.94 5.51 13.58
N TYR A 18 3.07 5.90 14.18
CA TYR A 18 4.39 5.39 13.82
C TYR A 18 4.82 4.14 14.60
N GLY A 19 4.04 3.67 15.58
CA GLY A 19 4.34 2.42 16.31
C GLY A 19 5.78 2.33 16.83
N ASN A 20 6.41 1.16 16.69
CA ASN A 20 7.83 0.90 17.01
C ASN A 20 8.71 0.92 15.76
N LEU A 21 8.34 1.71 14.76
CA LEU A 21 9.25 1.94 13.64
C LEU A 21 10.58 2.50 14.16
N ASP A 22 11.66 2.16 13.44
CA ASP A 22 12.98 2.65 13.75
C ASP A 22 12.99 4.20 13.76
N LYS A 23 13.71 4.79 14.73
CA LYS A 23 13.71 6.25 14.92
C LYS A 23 14.17 7.01 13.68
N GLU A 24 15.16 6.49 12.95
CA GLU A 24 15.65 7.11 11.71
C GLU A 24 14.54 7.10 10.64
N LEU A 25 13.79 5.99 10.56
CA LEU A 25 12.66 5.87 9.64
C LEU A 25 11.51 6.81 10.02
N ILE A 26 11.21 6.98 11.31
CA ILE A 26 10.18 7.91 11.77
C ILE A 26 10.54 9.35 11.39
N GLU A 27 11.77 9.78 11.65
CA GLU A 27 12.25 11.12 11.27
C GLU A 27 12.20 11.32 9.76
N LEU A 28 12.58 10.29 9.00
CA LEU A 28 12.48 10.31 7.54
C LEU A 28 11.03 10.44 7.07
N LEU A 29 10.10 9.64 7.58
CA LEU A 29 8.68 9.69 7.22
C LEU A 29 8.06 11.05 7.55
N LYS A 30 8.38 11.61 8.71
CA LYS A 30 7.96 12.97 9.07
C LYS A 30 8.50 13.99 8.08
N SER A 31 9.78 13.92 7.72
CA SER A 31 10.36 14.83 6.72
C SER A 31 9.66 14.69 5.34
N TYR A 32 9.29 13.47 4.97
CA TYR A 32 8.60 13.18 3.72
C TYR A 32 7.16 13.66 3.72
N GLU A 33 6.49 13.67 4.87
CA GLU A 33 5.16 14.23 4.98
C GLU A 33 5.14 15.71 4.58
N TYR A 34 6.11 16.48 5.08
CA TYR A 34 6.25 17.90 4.74
C TYR A 34 6.71 18.12 3.29
N SER A 35 7.65 17.30 2.81
CA SER A 35 8.33 17.56 1.54
C SER A 35 7.67 16.93 0.33
N TYR A 36 6.93 15.82 0.52
CA TYR A 36 6.38 15.01 -0.57
C TYR A 36 4.89 14.71 -0.40
N PHE A 37 4.46 14.20 0.75
CA PHE A 37 3.09 13.66 0.87
C PHE A 37 2.03 14.76 0.73
N ARG A 38 2.26 15.94 1.32
CA ARG A 38 1.31 17.07 1.24
C ARG A 38 1.01 17.52 -0.18
N GLU A 39 2.05 17.52 -1.02
CA GLU A 39 1.98 18.01 -2.39
C GLU A 39 1.75 16.90 -3.42
N ASP A 40 1.65 15.64 -2.99
CA ASP A 40 1.64 14.45 -3.86
C ASP A 40 2.89 14.35 -4.77
N GLU A 41 4.03 14.84 -4.28
CA GLU A 41 5.29 14.80 -5.04
C GLU A 41 5.94 13.41 -4.99
N PRO A 42 6.64 12.98 -6.06
CA PRO A 42 7.37 11.72 -6.07
C PRO A 42 8.55 11.73 -5.10
N ILE A 43 8.77 10.62 -4.40
CA ILE A 43 9.83 10.49 -3.39
C ILE A 43 11.07 9.84 -4.01
N PRO A 44 12.25 10.46 -3.96
CA PRO A 44 13.51 9.82 -4.32
C PRO A 44 13.80 8.60 -3.45
N PHE A 45 14.03 7.44 -4.06
CA PHE A 45 14.27 6.19 -3.36
C PHE A 45 15.19 5.26 -4.16
N CYS A 46 16.38 4.96 -3.64
CA CYS A 46 17.35 4.05 -4.28
C CYS A 46 17.65 4.37 -5.77
N GLY A 47 17.61 5.65 -6.17
CA GLY A 47 17.78 6.06 -7.56
C GLY A 47 16.54 5.88 -8.46
N LEU A 48 15.38 5.60 -7.86
CA LEU A 48 14.04 5.58 -8.44
C LEU A 48 13.18 6.69 -7.81
N LEU A 49 11.95 6.84 -8.30
CA LEU A 49 10.94 7.74 -7.75
C LEU A 49 9.69 6.95 -7.34
N ILE A 50 9.26 7.10 -6.09
CA ILE A 50 8.00 6.53 -5.58
C ILE A 50 6.89 7.55 -5.78
N TYR A 51 5.96 7.26 -6.67
CA TYR A 51 4.82 8.09 -6.97
C TYR A 51 3.62 7.73 -6.09
N PRO A 52 2.86 8.74 -5.61
CA PRO A 52 1.56 8.45 -5.02
C PRO A 52 0.65 7.83 -6.08
N VAL A 53 -0.06 6.78 -5.67
CA VAL A 53 -1.00 6.05 -6.51
C VAL A 53 -2.29 6.84 -6.62
N LYS A 54 -2.82 6.92 -7.84
CA LYS A 54 -4.04 7.65 -8.16
C LYS A 54 -5.28 6.81 -7.87
N VAL A 55 -6.41 7.46 -7.58
CA VAL A 55 -7.69 6.80 -7.27
C VAL A 55 -8.14 5.84 -8.37
N LYS A 56 -7.87 6.15 -9.65
CA LYS A 56 -8.17 5.23 -10.76
C LYS A 56 -7.52 3.86 -10.65
N HIS A 57 -6.43 3.74 -9.87
CA HIS A 57 -5.72 2.49 -9.61
C HIS A 57 -5.95 1.96 -8.18
N TYR A 58 -6.99 2.45 -7.47
CA TYR A 58 -7.27 2.07 -6.08
C TYR A 58 -7.40 0.55 -5.91
N GLU A 59 -8.25 -0.08 -6.72
CA GLU A 59 -8.53 -1.52 -6.63
C GLU A 59 -7.28 -2.35 -6.97
N GLU A 60 -6.48 -1.88 -7.92
CA GLU A 60 -5.23 -2.52 -8.29
C GLU A 60 -4.24 -2.50 -7.12
N LEU A 61 -4.06 -1.34 -6.48
CA LEU A 61 -3.22 -1.22 -5.29
C LEU A 61 -3.76 -2.10 -4.15
N ALA A 62 -5.07 -2.06 -3.88
CA ALA A 62 -5.70 -2.87 -2.84
C ALA A 62 -5.46 -4.37 -3.05
N SER A 63 -5.48 -4.83 -4.31
CA SER A 63 -5.22 -6.23 -4.65
C SER A 63 -3.76 -6.67 -4.44
N CYS A 64 -2.82 -5.73 -4.47
CA CYS A 64 -1.37 -5.99 -4.42
C CYS A 64 -0.69 -5.56 -3.11
N VAL A 65 -1.32 -4.71 -2.30
CA VAL A 65 -0.75 -4.18 -1.04
C VAL A 65 -0.37 -5.26 -0.05
N SER A 66 -0.95 -6.47 -0.18
CA SER A 66 -0.57 -7.65 0.59
C SER A 66 0.93 -8.00 0.48
N CYS A 67 1.62 -7.62 -0.60
CA CYS A 67 3.08 -7.76 -0.69
C CYS A 67 3.82 -6.93 0.38
N PHE A 68 3.24 -5.82 0.82
CA PHE A 68 3.77 -4.96 1.87
C PHE A 68 3.18 -5.26 3.25
N THR A 69 1.96 -5.77 3.36
CA THR A 69 1.34 -6.05 4.67
C THR A 69 1.49 -7.50 5.14
N LEU A 70 2.10 -8.39 4.34
CA LEU A 70 2.33 -9.79 4.70
C LEU A 70 3.05 -9.92 6.05
N ASN A 71 2.37 -10.54 7.02
CA ASN A 71 2.90 -10.77 8.35
C ASN A 71 3.70 -12.07 8.39
N LYS A 72 5.03 -11.94 8.44
CA LYS A 72 5.93 -13.10 8.51
C LYS A 72 5.91 -13.81 9.88
N ASN A 73 5.35 -13.18 10.91
CA ASN A 73 5.37 -13.72 12.28
C ASN A 73 4.20 -14.68 12.55
N GLU A 74 3.21 -14.73 11.67
CA GLU A 74 2.10 -15.71 11.73
C GLU A 74 2.51 -17.10 11.23
N ASP A 75 3.63 -17.20 10.51
CA ASP A 75 4.17 -18.44 9.97
C ASP A 75 5.49 -18.79 10.69
N PRO A 76 5.61 -19.96 11.35
CA PRO A 76 6.83 -20.39 12.00
C PRO A 76 8.08 -20.31 11.10
N LYS A 77 7.92 -20.54 9.78
CA LYS A 77 9.02 -20.42 8.81
C LYS A 77 9.38 -18.97 8.51
N GLY A 78 8.45 -18.03 8.65
CA GLY A 78 8.63 -16.61 8.36
C GLY A 78 9.33 -15.82 9.46
N ILE A 79 9.27 -16.28 10.72
CA ILE A 79 9.86 -15.59 11.88
C ILE A 79 11.35 -15.31 11.67
N ALA A 80 12.11 -16.28 11.15
CA ALA A 80 13.56 -16.16 10.94
C ALA A 80 13.95 -15.39 9.67
N LEU A 81 13.00 -15.12 8.77
CA LEU A 81 13.26 -14.49 7.48
C LEU A 81 13.10 -12.97 7.55
N SER A 82 13.74 -12.26 6.62
CA SER A 82 13.41 -10.85 6.37
C SER A 82 12.07 -10.75 5.64
N HIS A 83 11.40 -9.59 5.68
CA HIS A 83 10.16 -9.38 4.92
C HIS A 83 10.34 -9.66 3.42
N LEU A 84 11.50 -9.29 2.86
CA LEU A 84 11.82 -9.55 1.46
C LEU A 84 11.96 -11.05 1.19
N ASP A 85 12.77 -11.76 1.98
CA ASP A 85 12.98 -13.20 1.77
C ASP A 85 11.68 -13.99 1.98
N TYR A 86 10.85 -13.58 2.93
CA TYR A 86 9.54 -14.21 3.15
C TYR A 86 8.61 -14.04 1.95
N LEU A 87 8.53 -12.82 1.40
CA LEU A 87 7.76 -12.57 0.17
C LEU A 87 8.31 -13.39 -1.00
N ILE A 88 9.63 -13.45 -1.18
CA ILE A 88 10.24 -14.25 -2.24
C ILE A 88 9.88 -15.72 -2.06
N GLY A 89 9.91 -16.23 -0.83
CA GLY A 89 9.43 -17.57 -0.52
C GLY A 89 7.98 -17.79 -0.99
N LYS A 90 7.08 -16.83 -0.77
CA LYS A 90 5.71 -16.88 -1.29
C LYS A 90 5.63 -16.91 -2.81
N THR A 91 6.49 -16.15 -3.52
CA THR A 91 6.52 -16.16 -5.00
C THR A 91 6.98 -17.49 -5.60
N GLN A 92 7.67 -18.34 -4.82
CA GLN A 92 8.22 -19.61 -5.25
C GLN A 92 7.31 -20.80 -4.94
N ILE A 93 6.14 -20.59 -4.34
CA ILE A 93 5.16 -21.66 -4.07
C ILE A 93 4.56 -22.13 -5.39
N GLU A 94 4.80 -23.40 -5.74
CA GLU A 94 4.26 -24.02 -6.96
C GLU A 94 2.81 -24.49 -6.79
N GLU A 95 2.36 -24.73 -5.55
CA GLU A 95 1.02 -25.21 -5.25
C GLU A 95 -0.06 -24.19 -5.67
N ASN A 96 -1.13 -24.69 -6.30
CA ASN A 96 -2.34 -23.92 -6.66
C ASN A 96 -2.11 -22.58 -7.38
N ASN A 97 -1.00 -22.42 -8.12
CA ASN A 97 -0.59 -21.16 -8.73
C ASN A 97 -0.35 -20.00 -7.74
N GLU A 98 -0.23 -20.27 -6.44
CA GLU A 98 -0.12 -19.22 -5.42
C GLU A 98 1.12 -18.33 -5.66
N GLY A 99 2.27 -18.93 -5.96
CA GLY A 99 3.49 -18.18 -6.25
C GLY A 99 3.40 -17.29 -7.50
N ARG A 100 2.63 -17.71 -8.50
CA ARG A 100 2.36 -16.88 -9.69
C ARG A 100 1.50 -15.67 -9.34
N ILE A 101 0.49 -15.85 -8.49
CA ILE A 101 -0.36 -14.76 -8.01
C ILE A 101 0.48 -13.74 -7.22
N TRP A 102 1.34 -14.21 -6.30
CA TRP A 102 2.24 -13.33 -5.55
C TRP A 102 3.25 -12.59 -6.45
N SER A 103 3.80 -13.29 -7.45
CA SER A 103 4.70 -12.68 -8.43
C SER A 103 4.00 -11.58 -9.23
N TYR A 104 2.77 -11.83 -9.70
CA TYR A 104 1.96 -10.84 -10.40
C TYR A 104 1.64 -9.63 -9.52
N LYS A 105 1.20 -9.86 -8.27
CA LYS A 105 0.93 -8.78 -7.30
C LYS A 105 2.15 -7.91 -7.08
N LEU A 106 3.32 -8.51 -6.88
CA LEU A 106 4.57 -7.78 -6.67
C LEU A 106 4.96 -6.95 -7.89
N GLN A 107 4.86 -7.52 -9.09
CA GLN A 107 5.14 -6.80 -10.33
C GLN A 107 4.20 -5.62 -10.51
N ARG A 108 2.88 -5.83 -10.36
CA ARG A 108 1.89 -4.77 -10.52
C ARG A 108 2.08 -3.67 -9.49
N LEU A 109 2.40 -4.02 -8.24
CA LEU A 109 2.73 -3.06 -7.20
C LEU A 109 3.88 -2.15 -7.61
N PHE A 110 4.98 -2.71 -8.13
CA PHE A 110 6.13 -1.94 -8.60
C PHE A 110 5.84 -1.08 -9.82
N GLU A 111 5.04 -1.56 -10.77
CA GLU A 111 4.58 -0.74 -11.89
C GLU A 111 3.80 0.49 -11.40
N LEU A 112 2.89 0.29 -10.42
CA LEU A 112 2.06 1.37 -9.87
C LEU A 112 2.91 2.41 -9.11
N ILE A 113 3.78 1.98 -8.21
CA ILE A 113 4.51 2.90 -7.33
C ILE A 113 5.73 3.53 -8.00
N PHE A 114 6.38 2.87 -8.95
CA PHE A 114 7.55 3.41 -9.66
C PHE A 114 7.20 4.00 -11.04
N ARG A 115 5.95 3.82 -11.52
CA ARG A 115 5.51 4.20 -12.87
C ARG A 115 6.41 3.65 -13.97
N ILE A 116 6.76 2.38 -13.81
CA ILE A 116 7.53 1.62 -14.78
C ILE A 116 6.62 0.59 -15.44
N ASP A 117 7.03 0.13 -16.62
CA ASP A 117 6.40 -1.02 -17.26
C ASP A 117 7.27 -2.25 -17.06
N ASN A 118 6.67 -3.35 -16.62
CA ASN A 118 7.39 -4.62 -16.50
C ASN A 118 7.61 -5.23 -17.90
N GLY A 119 8.85 -5.61 -18.17
CA GLY A 119 9.27 -6.06 -19.48
C GLY A 119 10.78 -6.05 -19.63
N ILE A 120 11.22 -5.91 -20.88
CA ILE A 120 12.62 -5.85 -21.27
C ILE A 120 12.93 -4.47 -21.79
N LYS A 121 13.97 -3.83 -21.24
CA LYS A 121 14.45 -2.53 -21.68
C LYS A 121 15.73 -2.68 -22.48
N CYS A 122 15.78 -1.96 -23.60
CA CYS A 122 16.99 -1.85 -24.41
C CYS A 122 17.96 -0.83 -23.81
N GLU A 123 19.21 -1.24 -23.62
CA GLU A 123 20.25 -0.37 -23.07
C GLU A 123 20.71 0.72 -24.06
N GLU A 124 20.59 0.47 -25.37
CA GLU A 124 21.08 1.40 -26.39
C GLU A 124 20.07 2.49 -26.77
N CYS A 125 18.78 2.15 -26.88
CA CYS A 125 17.74 3.12 -27.28
C CYS A 125 16.69 3.43 -26.21
N GLY A 126 16.76 2.77 -25.04
CA GLY A 126 15.83 2.97 -23.92
C GLY A 126 14.41 2.45 -24.14
N HIS A 127 14.12 1.84 -25.30
CA HIS A 127 12.80 1.28 -25.58
C HIS A 127 12.48 0.12 -24.63
N VAL A 128 11.29 0.14 -24.04
CA VAL A 128 10.77 -0.93 -23.18
C VAL A 128 9.74 -1.72 -23.96
N THR A 129 9.96 -3.02 -24.08
CA THR A 129 8.98 -3.98 -24.60
C THR A 129 8.35 -4.70 -23.42
N LYS A 130 7.05 -4.51 -23.21
CA LYS A 130 6.33 -5.14 -22.10
C LYS A 130 6.17 -6.63 -22.34
N TYR A 131 6.04 -7.39 -21.26
CA TYR A 131 5.78 -8.83 -21.41
C TYR A 131 4.41 -9.16 -22.01
N SER A 132 3.49 -8.20 -21.98
CA SER A 132 2.18 -8.28 -22.65
C SER A 132 2.23 -7.94 -24.14
N ASP A 133 3.34 -7.37 -24.62
CA ASP A 133 3.44 -6.90 -26.00
C ASP A 133 3.58 -8.07 -26.97
N LYS A 134 3.06 -7.88 -28.18
CA LYS A 134 3.03 -8.93 -29.20
C LYS A 134 4.45 -9.37 -29.59
N GLU A 135 5.37 -8.43 -29.66
CA GLU A 135 6.78 -8.63 -29.99
C GLU A 135 7.45 -9.61 -29.02
N TYR A 136 7.16 -9.48 -27.73
CA TYR A 136 7.66 -10.40 -26.71
C TYR A 136 6.98 -11.76 -26.76
N ALA A 137 5.67 -11.79 -27.00
CA ALA A 137 4.93 -13.04 -27.18
C ALA A 137 5.43 -13.85 -28.40
N ASP A 138 5.68 -13.18 -29.52
CA ASP A 138 6.23 -13.77 -30.74
C ASP A 138 7.65 -14.31 -30.50
N TYR A 139 8.48 -13.58 -29.74
CA TYR A 139 9.79 -14.07 -29.30
C TYR A 139 9.66 -15.35 -28.47
N ASN A 140 8.84 -15.36 -27.42
CA ASN A 140 8.64 -16.53 -26.57
C ASN A 140 8.10 -17.74 -27.33
N LYS A 141 7.23 -17.51 -28.31
CA LYS A 141 6.71 -18.57 -29.18
C LYS A 141 7.82 -19.22 -30.00
N LYS A 142 8.70 -18.43 -30.61
CA LYS A 142 9.87 -18.94 -31.35
C LYS A 142 10.78 -19.77 -30.45
N ILE A 143 11.06 -19.29 -29.25
CA ILE A 143 11.87 -20.00 -28.25
C ILE A 143 11.21 -21.32 -27.84
N ALA A 144 9.91 -21.32 -27.56
CA ALA A 144 9.16 -22.52 -27.20
C ALA A 144 9.17 -23.57 -28.33
N GLU A 145 8.98 -23.14 -29.59
CA GLU A 145 9.04 -24.03 -30.76
C GLU A 145 10.42 -24.68 -30.93
N LEU A 146 11.51 -23.94 -30.68
CA LEU A 146 12.87 -24.47 -30.69
C LEU A 146 13.07 -25.54 -29.60
N PHE A 147 12.64 -25.25 -28.38
CA PHE A 147 12.74 -26.22 -27.27
C PHE A 147 11.90 -27.48 -27.48
N THR A 148 10.72 -27.36 -28.10
CA THR A 148 9.89 -28.53 -28.44
C THR A 148 10.59 -29.42 -29.46
N LYS A 149 11.15 -28.83 -30.54
CA LYS A 149 11.91 -29.59 -31.55
C LYS A 149 13.12 -30.31 -30.95
N LEU A 150 13.84 -29.66 -30.03
CA LEU A 150 14.95 -30.26 -29.30
C LEU A 150 14.54 -31.45 -28.41
N LYS A 151 13.34 -31.40 -27.83
CA LYS A 151 12.81 -32.50 -27.00
C LYS A 151 12.31 -33.69 -27.82
N GLU A 152 11.72 -33.43 -28.99
CA GLU A 152 11.11 -34.47 -29.83
C GLU A 152 12.15 -35.25 -30.64
N ASP A 153 13.20 -34.60 -31.14
CA ASP A 153 14.32 -35.28 -31.80
C ASP A 153 15.67 -34.61 -31.47
N PRO A 154 16.36 -35.07 -30.40
CA PRO A 154 17.64 -34.52 -29.97
C PRO A 154 18.76 -34.63 -31.01
N LYS A 155 18.60 -35.43 -32.07
CA LYS A 155 19.57 -35.58 -33.17
C LYS A 155 19.24 -34.72 -34.40
N SER A 156 18.03 -34.18 -34.48
CA SER A 156 17.59 -33.33 -35.60
C SER A 156 18.07 -31.88 -35.53
N VAL A 157 18.45 -31.43 -34.33
CA VAL A 157 18.96 -30.08 -34.08
C VAL A 157 20.38 -30.23 -33.56
N ASP A 158 21.37 -29.86 -34.39
CA ASP A 158 22.73 -29.70 -33.89
C ASP A 158 22.75 -28.49 -32.96
N VAL A 159 22.79 -28.75 -31.66
CA VAL A 159 22.79 -27.72 -30.60
C VAL A 159 23.97 -26.76 -30.76
N ASN A 160 25.08 -27.21 -31.38
CA ASN A 160 26.24 -26.36 -31.69
C ASN A 160 26.04 -25.48 -32.95
N SER A 161 24.96 -25.71 -33.70
CA SER A 161 24.57 -24.93 -34.89
C SER A 161 23.43 -23.95 -34.64
N ILE A 162 22.81 -23.98 -33.44
CA ILE A 162 21.84 -22.98 -33.04
C ILE A 162 22.60 -21.66 -32.89
N ASP A 163 22.32 -20.72 -33.77
CA ASP A 163 22.83 -19.37 -33.64
C ASP A 163 22.38 -18.80 -32.30
N GLU A 164 23.33 -18.54 -31.39
CA GLU A 164 23.09 -17.96 -30.07
C GLU A 164 22.31 -16.65 -30.13
N SER A 165 22.34 -15.95 -31.28
CA SER A 165 21.53 -14.76 -31.51
C SER A 165 20.04 -15.05 -31.37
N VAL A 166 19.55 -16.23 -31.78
CA VAL A 166 18.12 -16.58 -31.73
C VAL A 166 17.62 -16.76 -30.30
N LEU A 167 18.51 -17.08 -29.35
CA LEU A 167 18.20 -17.21 -27.93
C LEU A 167 18.19 -15.86 -27.18
N LYS A 168 18.56 -14.77 -27.86
CA LYS A 168 18.58 -13.43 -27.29
C LYS A 168 17.39 -12.64 -27.80
N PHE A 169 16.85 -11.81 -26.93
CA PHE A 169 15.81 -10.86 -27.33
C PHE A 169 16.46 -9.65 -28.01
N HIS A 170 16.15 -9.43 -29.29
CA HIS A 170 16.55 -8.23 -30.02
C HIS A 170 15.51 -7.13 -29.85
N CYS A 171 15.98 -5.91 -29.56
CA CYS A 171 15.11 -4.75 -29.45
C CYS A 171 14.35 -4.50 -30.77
N PRO A 172 13.01 -4.43 -30.77
CA PRO A 172 12.23 -4.23 -31.99
C PRO A 172 12.47 -2.85 -32.65
N LYS A 173 12.99 -1.87 -31.90
CA LYS A 173 13.22 -0.51 -32.38
C LYS A 173 14.59 -0.31 -33.05
N CYS A 174 15.65 -0.94 -32.52
CA CYS A 174 17.03 -0.68 -32.97
C CYS A 174 17.84 -1.95 -33.29
N GLY A 175 17.28 -3.15 -33.05
CA GLY A 175 17.95 -4.42 -33.31
C GLY A 175 19.03 -4.80 -32.30
N SER A 176 19.28 -3.98 -31.27
CA SER A 176 20.28 -4.27 -30.24
C SER A 176 19.95 -5.53 -29.42
N GLU A 177 20.97 -6.32 -29.11
CA GLU A 177 20.91 -7.46 -28.18
C GLU A 177 21.10 -7.05 -26.72
N LYS A 178 21.57 -5.82 -26.46
CA LYS A 178 21.85 -5.34 -25.10
C LYS A 178 20.56 -4.94 -24.42
N THR A 179 20.04 -5.86 -23.62
CA THR A 179 18.76 -5.69 -22.95
C THR A 179 18.80 -6.21 -21.51
N HIS A 180 17.96 -5.63 -20.65
CA HIS A 180 17.79 -6.08 -19.27
C HIS A 180 16.31 -6.14 -18.88
N ASN A 181 15.98 -7.06 -17.99
CA ASN A 181 14.65 -7.13 -17.39
C ASN A 181 14.43 -5.90 -16.48
N MET A 182 13.28 -5.25 -16.64
CA MET A 182 12.88 -4.09 -15.86
C MET A 182 12.72 -4.41 -14.37
N ILE A 183 12.20 -5.60 -14.05
CA ILE A 183 12.06 -6.09 -12.69
C ILE A 183 12.66 -7.50 -12.65
N LYS A 184 13.63 -7.73 -11.75
CA LYS A 184 14.18 -9.06 -11.51
C LYS A 184 14.52 -9.26 -10.04
N ILE A 185 14.45 -10.51 -9.60
CA ILE A 185 14.89 -10.95 -8.28
C ILE A 185 16.19 -11.73 -8.51
N MET A 186 17.23 -11.39 -7.76
CA MET A 186 18.52 -12.07 -7.85
C MET A 186 19.17 -12.18 -6.48
N LYS A 187 20.27 -12.93 -6.40
CA LYS A 187 21.13 -12.96 -5.22
C LYS A 187 22.29 -12.00 -5.41
N ASP A 188 22.65 -11.28 -4.36
CA ASP A 188 23.88 -10.49 -4.32
C ASP A 188 25.12 -11.40 -4.16
N ASP A 189 26.32 -10.79 -4.18
CA ASP A 189 27.59 -11.50 -4.00
C ASP A 189 27.69 -12.24 -2.65
N SER A 190 26.88 -11.84 -1.66
CA SER A 190 26.76 -12.49 -0.36
C SER A 190 25.70 -13.60 -0.32
N GLY A 191 25.06 -13.93 -1.44
CA GLY A 191 24.00 -14.92 -1.54
C GLY A 191 22.63 -14.48 -0.99
N LYS A 192 22.45 -13.20 -0.64
CA LYS A 192 21.20 -12.64 -0.12
C LYS A 192 20.32 -12.19 -1.27
N ASN A 193 19.01 -12.39 -1.13
CA ASN A 193 18.07 -11.93 -2.14
C ASN A 193 17.98 -10.40 -2.19
N VAL A 194 17.96 -9.87 -3.40
CA VAL A 194 17.76 -8.45 -3.72
C VAL A 194 16.78 -8.32 -4.89
N ILE A 195 16.08 -7.20 -4.92
CA ILE A 195 15.23 -6.84 -6.06
C ILE A 195 16.00 -5.83 -6.90
N VAL A 196 16.01 -6.01 -8.21
CA VAL A 196 16.58 -5.04 -9.14
C VAL A 196 15.47 -4.49 -10.02
N ILE A 197 15.29 -3.17 -9.98
CA ILE A 197 14.30 -2.42 -10.75
C ILE A 197 15.04 -1.41 -11.63
N ASP A 198 14.93 -1.53 -12.95
CA ASP A 198 15.64 -0.71 -13.94
C ASP A 198 17.14 -0.53 -13.59
N ASN A 199 17.82 -1.66 -13.32
CA ASN A 199 19.22 -1.73 -12.88
C ASN A 199 19.53 -1.00 -11.56
N LYS A 200 18.52 -0.60 -10.77
CA LYS A 200 18.67 -0.11 -9.40
C LYS A 200 18.38 -1.23 -8.41
N THR A 201 19.29 -1.42 -7.46
CA THR A 201 19.19 -2.49 -6.47
C THR A 201 18.44 -2.01 -5.24
N ILE A 202 17.47 -2.82 -4.79
CA ILE A 202 16.71 -2.68 -3.55
C ILE A 202 17.11 -3.85 -2.65
N THR A 203 17.81 -3.53 -1.56
CA THR A 203 18.24 -4.50 -0.56
C THR A 203 17.10 -4.88 0.40
N ARG A 204 17.37 -5.80 1.33
CA ARG A 204 16.42 -6.17 2.39
C ARG A 204 16.03 -4.99 3.28
N LYS A 205 17.00 -4.11 3.62
CA LYS A 205 16.74 -2.91 4.43
C LYS A 205 15.90 -1.91 3.63
N ASP A 206 16.27 -1.69 2.36
CA ASP A 206 15.52 -0.80 1.48
C ASP A 206 14.08 -1.28 1.32
N TYR A 207 13.87 -2.58 1.09
CA TYR A 207 12.53 -3.15 0.98
C TYR A 207 11.68 -2.94 2.23
N ALA A 208 12.26 -3.08 3.42
CA ALA A 208 11.55 -2.81 4.68
C ALA A 208 11.10 -1.34 4.78
N ASN A 209 11.96 -0.40 4.38
CA ASN A 209 11.62 1.03 4.35
C ASN A 209 10.60 1.34 3.25
N LEU A 210 10.74 0.75 2.07
CA LEU A 210 9.83 0.93 0.93
C LEU A 210 8.39 0.59 1.32
N ARG A 211 8.19 -0.53 2.03
CA ARG A 211 6.87 -0.94 2.54
C ARG A 211 6.21 0.19 3.32
N GLN A 212 6.93 0.73 4.31
CA GLN A 212 6.42 1.78 5.18
C GLN A 212 6.18 3.08 4.41
N ILE A 213 7.15 3.52 3.60
CA ILE A 213 7.03 4.74 2.81
C ILE A 213 5.79 4.71 1.91
N VAL A 214 5.56 3.61 1.19
CA VAL A 214 4.40 3.49 0.29
C VAL A 214 3.09 3.46 1.07
N LEU A 215 3.04 2.74 2.19
CA LEU A 215 1.82 2.66 3.02
C LEU A 215 1.46 4.05 3.57
N PHE A 216 2.40 4.77 4.17
CA PHE A 216 2.20 6.14 4.66
C PHE A 216 1.87 7.15 3.54
N GLN A 217 2.47 7.00 2.35
CA GLN A 217 2.21 7.92 1.23
C GLN A 217 0.79 7.75 0.67
N ASN A 218 0.24 6.53 0.66
CA ASN A 218 -1.02 6.22 -0.03
C ASN A 218 -2.24 6.10 0.89
N TYR A 219 -2.04 5.70 2.15
CA TYR A 219 -3.13 5.48 3.10
C TYR A 219 -3.09 6.55 4.20
N TYR A 220 -4.08 7.45 4.16
CA TYR A 220 -4.17 8.59 5.07
C TYR A 220 -4.22 8.16 6.55
N ASP A 221 -4.98 7.11 6.82
CA ASP A 221 -5.29 6.50 8.11
C ASP A 221 -4.36 5.35 8.48
N TYR A 222 -3.29 5.11 7.72
CA TYR A 222 -2.35 4.06 8.06
C TYR A 222 -1.58 4.35 9.34
N ALA A 223 -1.57 3.36 10.23
CA ALA A 223 -0.71 3.28 11.40
C ALA A 223 0.11 1.99 11.35
N ASP A 224 1.35 2.06 11.81
CA ASP A 224 2.17 0.87 12.00
C ASP A 224 1.72 0.14 13.28
N GLU A 225 0.96 -0.92 13.10
CA GLU A 225 0.38 -1.74 14.18
C GLU A 225 1.37 -2.79 14.74
N SER A 226 2.67 -2.67 14.46
CA SER A 226 3.67 -3.66 14.91
C SER A 226 3.76 -3.78 16.43
N ASN A 227 3.20 -2.80 17.16
CA ASN A 227 3.21 -2.70 18.63
C ASN A 227 2.04 -3.39 19.31
N ILE A 228 1.11 -3.88 18.51
CA ILE A 228 -0.22 -4.21 18.97
C ILE A 228 -0.26 -5.71 19.13
N ASP A 229 -0.71 -6.14 20.31
CA ASP A 229 -0.81 -7.55 20.63
C ASP A 229 -1.71 -8.24 19.59
N ALA A 230 -1.28 -9.41 19.14
CA ALA A 230 -1.97 -10.15 18.09
C ALA A 230 -3.41 -10.55 18.49
N ASP A 231 -3.67 -10.74 19.79
CA ASP A 231 -5.01 -11.04 20.30
C ASP A 231 -5.88 -9.76 20.32
N VAL A 232 -5.33 -8.61 20.72
CA VAL A 232 -6.03 -7.31 20.67
C VAL A 232 -6.40 -6.95 19.23
N LYS A 233 -5.49 -7.19 18.30
CA LYS A 233 -5.73 -7.00 16.87
C LYS A 233 -6.83 -7.92 16.35
N ARG A 234 -6.79 -9.20 16.70
CA ARG A 234 -7.82 -10.18 16.31
C ARG A 234 -9.19 -9.81 16.85
N ASP A 235 -9.27 -9.36 18.10
CA ASP A 235 -10.52 -8.95 18.72
C ASP A 235 -11.08 -7.68 18.07
N HIS A 236 -10.21 -6.72 17.72
CA HIS A 236 -10.60 -5.53 16.96
C HIS A 236 -11.10 -5.88 15.55
N ASP A 237 -10.37 -6.72 14.82
CA ASP A 237 -10.76 -7.19 13.47
C ASP A 237 -12.08 -7.95 13.50
N GLU A 238 -12.30 -8.80 14.51
CA GLU A 238 -13.56 -9.52 14.69
C GLU A 238 -14.71 -8.57 15.06
N LYS A 239 -14.46 -7.55 15.89
CA LYS A 239 -15.44 -6.50 16.20
C LYS A 239 -15.83 -5.73 14.94
N LEU A 240 -14.86 -5.34 14.12
CA LEU A 240 -15.10 -4.70 12.82
C LEU A 240 -15.89 -5.62 11.89
N ARG A 241 -15.53 -6.91 11.81
CA ARG A 241 -16.25 -7.91 11.01
C ARG A 241 -17.70 -8.03 11.45
N ILE A 242 -17.97 -8.13 12.76
CA ILE A 242 -19.33 -8.21 13.30
C ILE A 242 -20.11 -6.92 13.02
N GLN A 243 -19.49 -5.74 13.15
CA GLN A 243 -20.13 -4.47 12.80
C GLN A 243 -20.46 -4.38 11.31
N GLN A 244 -19.57 -4.86 10.44
CA GLN A 244 -19.77 -4.93 9.00
C GLN A 244 -20.86 -5.96 8.63
N MET A 245 -20.91 -7.11 9.30
CA MET A 245 -21.98 -8.09 9.09
C MET A 245 -23.35 -7.57 9.56
N LYS A 246 -23.38 -6.71 10.59
CA LYS A 246 -24.61 -6.06 11.07
C LYS A 246 -25.08 -4.94 10.14
N ASN A 247 -24.14 -4.26 9.48
CA ASN A 247 -24.39 -3.19 8.54
C ASN A 247 -23.92 -3.62 7.15
N ASP A 248 -24.75 -4.37 6.41
CA ASP A 248 -24.50 -4.92 5.06
C ASP A 248 -24.33 -3.82 3.99
N VAL A 249 -23.35 -2.94 4.18
CA VAL A 249 -23.19 -1.70 3.42
C VAL A 249 -21.71 -1.44 3.21
N HIS A 250 -21.12 -2.14 2.24
CA HIS A 250 -19.84 -1.74 1.68
C HIS A 250 -20.05 -0.74 0.54
N ALA A 251 -19.57 0.49 0.72
CA ALA A 251 -19.52 1.47 -0.35
C ALA A 251 -18.36 1.14 -1.30
N THR A 252 -18.68 0.83 -2.55
CA THR A 252 -17.69 0.67 -3.62
C THR A 252 -16.92 1.97 -3.85
N ILE A 253 -15.73 1.90 -4.45
CA ILE A 253 -14.97 3.11 -4.82
C ILE A 253 -15.79 4.03 -5.71
N GLU A 254 -16.52 3.49 -6.67
CA GLU A 254 -17.41 4.26 -7.54
C GLU A 254 -18.43 5.08 -6.72
N LYS A 255 -19.10 4.46 -5.74
CA LYS A 255 -20.03 5.16 -4.84
C LYS A 255 -19.33 6.27 -4.05
N LYS A 256 -18.12 6.01 -3.56
CA LYS A 256 -17.33 7.01 -2.81
C LYS A 256 -16.92 8.19 -3.71
N VAL A 257 -16.52 7.93 -4.95
CA VAL A 257 -16.19 8.96 -5.96
C VAL A 257 -17.41 9.82 -6.26
N VAL A 258 -18.56 9.20 -6.51
CA VAL A 258 -19.83 9.93 -6.73
C VAL A 258 -20.18 10.76 -5.49
N CYS A 259 -20.11 10.20 -4.29
CA CYS A 259 -20.39 10.91 -3.04
C CYS A 259 -19.53 12.16 -2.87
N LEU A 260 -18.21 12.03 -3.11
CA LEU A 260 -17.31 13.18 -3.03
C LEU A 260 -17.64 14.21 -4.12
N SER A 261 -17.93 13.78 -5.35
CA SER A 261 -18.26 14.68 -6.46
C SER A 261 -19.56 15.46 -6.21
N ILE A 262 -20.62 14.83 -5.70
CA ILE A 262 -21.90 15.53 -5.44
C ILE A 262 -21.82 16.47 -4.23
N THR A 263 -20.94 16.17 -3.27
CA THR A 263 -20.83 16.95 -2.03
C THR A 263 -19.86 18.11 -2.16
N THR A 264 -18.97 18.04 -3.15
CA THR A 264 -17.95 19.06 -3.43
C THR A 264 -18.13 19.60 -4.85
N ASN A 265 -17.17 20.39 -5.34
CA ASN A 265 -17.15 20.84 -6.73
C ASN A 265 -16.17 20.05 -7.60
N TYR A 266 -15.61 18.95 -7.09
CA TYR A 266 -14.69 18.12 -7.87
C TYR A 266 -15.42 17.36 -8.96
N LYS A 267 -14.87 17.39 -10.16
CA LYS A 267 -15.30 16.54 -11.27
C LYS A 267 -14.82 15.11 -11.02
N ILE A 268 -15.57 14.13 -11.52
CA ILE A 268 -15.23 12.71 -11.43
C ILE A 268 -13.80 12.44 -11.96
N ASP A 269 -13.44 13.04 -13.10
CA ASP A 269 -12.10 12.88 -13.70
C ASP A 269 -10.98 13.45 -12.81
N GLU A 270 -11.24 14.57 -12.11
CA GLU A 270 -10.29 15.18 -11.17
C GLU A 270 -10.11 14.28 -9.94
N ILE A 271 -11.19 13.64 -9.47
CA ILE A 271 -11.14 12.68 -8.37
C ILE A 271 -10.34 11.44 -8.78
N TYR A 272 -10.55 10.91 -9.99
CA TYR A 272 -9.79 9.76 -10.46
C TYR A 272 -8.29 10.04 -10.61
N ASP A 273 -7.91 11.29 -10.89
CA ASP A 273 -6.51 11.70 -11.04
C ASP A 273 -5.81 12.07 -9.72
N MET A 274 -6.58 12.30 -8.64
CA MET A 274 -6.02 12.61 -7.32
C MET A 274 -5.35 11.38 -6.67
N SER A 275 -4.46 11.60 -5.71
CA SER A 275 -3.88 10.50 -4.93
C SER A 275 -4.92 9.83 -4.04
N ILE A 276 -4.76 8.53 -3.80
CA ILE A 276 -5.62 7.77 -2.88
C ILE A 276 -5.65 8.43 -1.49
N ARG A 277 -4.49 8.90 -1.02
CA ARG A 277 -4.37 9.61 0.26
C ARG A 277 -5.24 10.86 0.31
N ARG A 278 -5.15 11.75 -0.70
CA ARG A 278 -5.98 12.96 -0.77
C ARG A 278 -7.46 12.65 -0.89
N PHE A 279 -7.82 11.62 -1.65
CA PHE A 279 -9.19 11.16 -1.78
C PHE A 279 -9.79 10.71 -0.44
N THR A 280 -9.10 9.82 0.28
CA THR A 280 -9.55 9.32 1.58
C THR A 280 -9.65 10.45 2.60
N MET A 281 -8.65 11.35 2.63
CA MET A 281 -8.67 12.52 3.50
C MET A 281 -9.85 13.45 3.19
N ALA A 282 -10.12 13.73 1.91
CA ALA A 282 -11.24 14.57 1.50
C ALA A 282 -12.58 13.95 1.89
N LEU A 283 -12.75 12.63 1.67
CA LEU A 283 -13.97 11.92 2.02
C LEU A 283 -14.23 11.94 3.54
N SER A 284 -13.21 11.64 4.36
CA SER A 284 -13.31 11.74 5.82
C SER A 284 -13.66 13.16 6.27
N THR A 285 -13.01 14.16 5.69
CA THR A 285 -13.23 15.58 6.05
C THR A 285 -14.65 16.05 5.71
N VAL A 286 -15.20 15.58 4.60
CA VAL A 286 -16.58 15.89 4.18
C VAL A 286 -17.59 15.26 5.14
N ASP A 287 -17.41 13.99 5.50
CA ASP A 287 -18.27 13.31 6.47
C ASP A 287 -18.23 14.03 7.82
N ASP A 288 -17.04 14.36 8.30
CA ASP A 288 -16.83 15.10 9.54
C ASP A 288 -17.49 16.49 9.54
N LEU A 289 -17.41 17.21 8.42
CA LEU A 289 -18.05 18.50 8.25
C LEU A 289 -19.58 18.40 8.31
N ILE A 290 -20.16 17.39 7.66
CA ILE A 290 -21.61 17.16 7.65
C ILE A 290 -22.08 16.82 9.06
N ASN A 291 -21.42 15.85 9.72
CA ASN A 291 -21.73 15.43 11.08
C ASN A 291 -21.60 16.60 12.07
N TYR A 292 -20.55 17.42 11.95
CA TYR A 292 -20.39 18.61 12.76
C TYR A 292 -21.56 19.61 12.59
N LYS A 293 -21.97 19.88 11.35
CA LYS A 293 -23.07 20.81 11.07
C LYS A 293 -24.40 20.31 11.65
N ILE A 294 -24.70 19.02 11.46
CA ILE A 294 -25.91 18.38 11.99
C ILE A 294 -25.92 18.49 13.52
N MET A 295 -24.84 18.09 14.19
CA MET A 295 -24.74 18.14 15.65
C MET A 295 -24.85 19.57 16.19
N LYS A 296 -24.20 20.54 15.54
CA LYS A 296 -24.28 21.94 15.94
C LYS A 296 -25.70 22.49 15.83
N GLN A 297 -26.41 22.14 14.77
CA GLN A 297 -27.82 22.53 14.60
C GLN A 297 -28.72 21.86 15.66
N ALA A 298 -28.56 20.56 15.89
CA ALA A 298 -29.36 19.80 16.85
C ALA A 298 -29.19 20.30 18.29
N VAL A 299 -27.97 20.67 18.67
CA VAL A 299 -27.69 21.29 19.98
C VAL A 299 -28.29 22.69 20.05
N SER A 300 -28.14 23.49 18.98
CA SER A 300 -28.69 24.86 18.94
C SER A 300 -30.22 24.88 18.99
N SER A 301 -30.88 23.87 18.43
CA SER A 301 -32.34 23.72 18.45
C SER A 301 -32.87 23.07 19.73
N GLY A 302 -32.00 22.64 20.64
CA GLY A 302 -32.38 21.94 21.88
C GLY A 302 -32.83 20.49 21.68
N PHE A 303 -32.64 19.89 20.50
CA PHE A 303 -33.00 18.49 20.23
C PHE A 303 -32.01 17.50 20.87
N VAL A 304 -30.75 17.93 21.04
CA VAL A 304 -29.69 17.17 21.72
C VAL A 304 -29.07 18.04 22.82
N SER A 305 -28.90 17.46 24.01
CA SER A 305 -28.17 18.11 25.11
C SER A 305 -26.80 17.49 25.26
N LEU A 306 -25.75 18.32 25.31
CA LEU A 306 -24.39 17.85 25.56
C LEU A 306 -24.17 17.62 27.06
N PRO A 307 -23.38 16.60 27.45
CA PRO A 307 -22.93 16.44 28.83
C PRO A 307 -22.22 17.70 29.34
N LYS A 308 -22.37 18.01 30.63
CA LYS A 308 -21.77 19.20 31.24
C LYS A 308 -20.26 19.26 30.97
N GLY A 309 -19.81 20.39 30.42
CA GLY A 309 -18.39 20.64 30.13
C GLY A 309 -17.88 20.06 28.81
N LYS A 310 -18.71 19.33 28.03
CA LYS A 310 -18.32 18.86 26.68
C LYS A 310 -18.78 19.84 25.61
N SER A 311 -17.92 20.08 24.63
CA SER A 311 -18.23 20.86 23.42
C SER A 311 -18.28 19.94 22.19
N ILE A 312 -18.89 20.42 21.11
CA ILE A 312 -18.91 19.70 19.84
C ILE A 312 -17.50 19.74 19.25
N GLU A 313 -16.93 18.56 19.03
CA GLU A 313 -15.60 18.39 18.41
C GLU A 313 -15.56 19.06 17.04
N HIS A 314 -14.57 19.91 16.78
CA HIS A 314 -14.47 20.62 15.50
C HIS A 314 -13.97 19.68 14.40
N TRP A 315 -14.56 19.71 13.21
CA TRP A 315 -14.25 18.76 12.14
C TRP A 315 -12.79 18.83 11.65
N ILE A 316 -12.12 19.99 11.77
CA ILE A 316 -10.70 20.17 11.42
C ILE A 316 -9.76 19.91 12.61
N TYR A 317 -10.15 20.30 13.82
CA TYR A 317 -9.26 20.31 14.97
C TYR A 317 -9.64 19.16 15.88
N LYS A 318 -9.17 17.97 15.52
CA LYS A 318 -9.42 16.73 16.25
C LYS A 318 -8.19 16.30 17.02
N PRO A 319 -8.33 15.80 18.26
CA PRO A 319 -7.27 15.03 18.88
C PRO A 319 -7.00 13.77 18.05
N ILE A 320 -5.74 13.36 17.94
CA ILE A 320 -5.39 12.05 17.37
C ILE A 320 -6.05 10.98 18.23
N LYS A 321 -6.90 10.15 17.61
CA LYS A 321 -7.60 9.06 18.29
C LYS A 321 -6.72 7.82 18.31
N ASP A 322 -6.65 7.17 19.47
CA ASP A 322 -6.10 5.81 19.59
C ASP A 322 -7.03 4.84 18.85
N ILE A 323 -6.48 4.13 17.86
CA ILE A 323 -7.21 3.19 16.99
C ILE A 323 -7.82 2.03 17.82
N TYR A 324 -7.18 1.68 18.95
CA TYR A 324 -7.59 0.60 19.84
C TYR A 324 -8.13 1.11 21.18
N GLY A 325 -8.33 2.42 21.34
CA GLY A 325 -8.82 3.01 22.59
C GLY A 325 -10.14 2.40 23.08
N ASP A 326 -10.99 1.97 22.14
CA ASP A 326 -12.27 1.30 22.44
C ASP A 326 -12.14 -0.22 22.72
N SER A 327 -10.98 -0.82 22.45
CA SER A 327 -10.66 -2.22 22.74
C SER A 327 -10.09 -2.39 24.16
N TYR A 328 -9.45 -1.35 24.70
CA TYR A 328 -9.07 -1.27 26.09
C TYR A 328 -10.28 -0.84 26.94
N GLN A 329 -11.16 -1.79 27.26
CA GLN A 329 -12.13 -1.51 28.33
C GLN A 329 -11.39 -1.52 29.66
N ASP A 330 -11.30 -0.35 30.29
CA ASP A 330 -10.75 -0.25 31.64
C ASP A 330 -11.63 -1.09 32.57
N THR A 331 -11.02 -1.85 33.50
CA THR A 331 -11.77 -2.77 34.37
C THR A 331 -12.85 -2.07 35.22
N GLU A 332 -12.74 -0.75 35.40
CA GLU A 332 -13.78 0.09 36.02
C GLU A 332 -14.98 0.36 35.11
N ASP A 333 -14.77 0.59 33.80
CA ASP A 333 -15.86 0.83 32.83
C ASP A 333 -16.71 -0.44 32.63
N VAL A 334 -16.08 -1.61 32.70
CA VAL A 334 -16.79 -2.91 32.68
C VAL A 334 -17.62 -3.10 33.94
N LYS A 335 -17.08 -2.76 35.12
CA LYS A 335 -17.83 -2.83 36.39
C LYS A 335 -19.04 -1.91 36.37
N GLN A 336 -18.88 -0.68 35.89
CA GLN A 336 -19.95 0.31 35.85
C GLN A 336 -21.05 -0.08 34.85
N SER A 337 -20.68 -0.73 33.75
CA SER A 337 -21.63 -1.30 32.79
C SER A 337 -22.41 -2.48 33.35
N ILE A 338 -21.78 -3.32 34.19
CA ILE A 338 -22.43 -4.45 34.88
C ILE A 338 -23.35 -3.97 36.02
N GLU A 339 -22.96 -2.93 36.75
CA GLU A 339 -23.79 -2.33 37.79
C GLU A 339 -25.04 -1.66 37.21
N ASN A 340 -24.91 -0.96 36.07
CA ASN A 340 -26.03 -0.34 35.36
C ASN A 340 -26.96 -1.35 34.64
N ALA A 341 -26.50 -2.57 34.37
CA ALA A 341 -27.31 -3.63 33.76
C ALA A 341 -28.08 -4.47 34.80
N ASN A 342 -27.68 -4.40 36.08
CA ASN A 342 -28.28 -5.14 37.19
C ASN A 342 -29.08 -4.25 38.16
N GLY A 343 -29.20 -2.95 37.87
CA GLY A 343 -30.12 -2.01 38.52
C GLY A 343 -31.24 -1.61 37.57
#